data_AF-A0A935FJQ0-F1
#
_entry.id   AF-A0A935FJQ0-F1
#
_cell.length_a   1.000
_cell.length_b   1.000
_cell.length_c   1.000
_cell.angle_alpha   90.00
_cell.angle_beta   90.00
_cell.angle_gamma   90.00
#
_symmetry.space_group_name_H-M   'P 1'
#
loop_
_entity.id
_entity.type
_entity.pdbx_description
1 polymer ?
#
loop_
_entity_poly.entity_id
_entity_poly.type
_entity_poly.pdbx_seq_one_letter_code
_entity_poly.pdbx_strand_id
1 'polypeptide(L)'
;MALTAFTSRLGRGQGRLLTSKATGGDYAFVLGEDEPGRFFELGLGDHTEVTQSTDLTGVKLVRALLRLRVPASTPAGLAWEASLVVDGTALARMRAKPGRERLVTDLAANVSKLSGVHTVGVRLELVTA
;
A
#
# COMPACT_ATOMS: atom_id res chain seq x y z
N MET A 1 11.54 -17.23 -10.81
CA MET A 1 10.97 -15.86 -10.93
C MET A 1 12.08 -14.87 -10.64
N ALA A 2 12.18 -13.77 -11.40
CA ALA A 2 13.14 -12.72 -11.12
C ALA A 2 12.70 -11.95 -9.86
N LEU A 3 13.65 -11.62 -8.97
CA LEU A 3 13.37 -10.79 -7.81
C LEU A 3 13.13 -9.34 -8.25
N THR A 4 12.11 -8.70 -7.70
CA THR A 4 11.73 -7.31 -8.02
C THR A 4 12.05 -6.36 -6.88
N ALA A 5 11.85 -5.05 -7.13
CA ALA A 5 11.91 -4.02 -6.10
C ALA A 5 11.02 -4.30 -4.88
N PHE A 6 9.98 -5.13 -5.03
CA PHE A 6 8.98 -5.41 -3.99
C PHE A 6 9.04 -6.83 -3.41
N THR A 7 9.87 -7.71 -3.98
CA THR A 7 9.92 -9.14 -3.61
C THR A 7 11.33 -9.67 -3.32
N SER A 8 12.36 -8.84 -3.51
CA SER A 8 13.76 -9.25 -3.31
C SER A 8 14.14 -9.53 -1.84
N ARG A 9 13.36 -9.04 -0.87
CA ARG A 9 13.72 -9.06 0.56
C ARG A 9 12.55 -9.35 1.50
N LEU A 10 11.65 -10.24 1.08
CA LEU A 10 10.55 -10.73 1.92
C LEU A 10 11.07 -11.25 3.27
N GLY A 11 10.43 -10.82 4.36
CA GLY A 11 10.78 -11.21 5.73
C GLY A 11 11.97 -10.48 6.35
N ARG A 12 12.65 -9.59 5.59
CA ARG A 12 13.70 -8.69 6.13
C ARG A 12 13.25 -7.24 6.13
N GLY A 13 12.82 -6.76 4.95
CA GLY A 13 12.42 -5.37 4.74
C GLY A 13 11.09 -5.22 4.02
N GLN A 14 10.49 -6.33 3.58
CA GLN A 14 9.28 -6.37 2.76
C GLN A 14 8.33 -7.45 3.27
N GLY A 15 7.04 -7.27 2.99
CA GLY A 15 6.00 -8.22 3.41
C GLY A 15 5.69 -8.12 4.90
N ARG A 16 5.32 -9.22 5.54
CA ARG A 16 4.93 -9.24 6.95
C ARG A 16 6.17 -9.23 7.85
N LEU A 17 6.35 -8.16 8.62
CA LEU A 17 7.50 -7.96 9.50
C LEU A 17 7.05 -7.69 10.94
N LEU A 18 7.81 -8.21 11.89
CA LEU A 18 7.79 -7.77 13.29
C LEU A 18 8.50 -6.41 13.37
N THR A 19 7.80 -5.35 13.75
CA THR A 19 8.38 -4.00 13.75
C THR A 19 7.70 -3.07 14.74
N SER A 20 8.48 -2.26 15.45
CA SER A 20 7.97 -1.18 16.31
C SER A 20 7.23 -0.09 15.53
N LYS A 21 7.35 -0.09 14.19
CA LYS A 21 6.64 0.80 13.28
C LYS A 21 5.30 0.24 12.82
N ALA A 22 4.81 -0.85 13.42
CA ALA A 22 3.45 -1.30 13.18
C ALA A 22 2.45 -0.20 13.56
N THR A 23 1.37 -0.08 12.77
CA THR A 23 0.28 0.86 13.07
C THR A 23 -0.72 0.26 14.06
N GLY A 24 -0.68 -1.06 14.28
CA GLY A 24 -1.41 -1.77 15.32
C GLY A 24 -0.84 -3.17 15.51
N GLY A 25 -0.78 -3.63 16.77
CA GLY A 25 -0.14 -4.89 17.14
C GLY A 25 1.37 -4.89 16.90
N ASP A 26 1.97 -6.08 16.84
CA ASP A 26 3.43 -6.25 16.72
C ASP A 26 3.91 -6.35 15.26
N TYR A 27 3.00 -6.65 14.32
CA TYR A 27 3.34 -6.93 12.93
C TYR A 27 2.79 -5.86 11.98
N ALA A 28 3.59 -5.51 10.97
CA ALA A 28 3.16 -4.69 9.84
C ALA A 28 3.29 -5.46 8.53
N PHE A 29 2.38 -5.22 7.58
CA PHE A 29 2.58 -5.56 6.18
C PHE A 29 3.26 -4.38 5.49
N VAL A 30 4.55 -4.53 5.18
CA VAL A 30 5.34 -3.52 4.50
C VAL A 30 5.20 -3.68 2.99
N LEU A 31 4.56 -2.70 2.37
CA LEU A 31 4.53 -2.49 0.93
C LEU A 31 5.72 -1.58 0.56
N GLY A 32 6.67 -2.10 -0.22
CA GLY A 32 7.92 -1.41 -0.52
C GLY A 32 9.09 -1.98 0.28
N GLU A 33 9.86 -1.13 0.94
CA GLU A 33 11.05 -1.47 1.72
C GLU A 33 11.10 -0.59 2.99
N ASP A 34 11.23 -1.20 4.18
CA ASP A 34 11.31 -0.49 5.46
C ASP A 34 12.74 -0.03 5.79
N GLU A 35 13.75 -0.66 5.18
CA GLU A 35 15.15 -0.30 5.40
C GLU A 35 15.64 0.79 4.43
N PRO A 36 16.33 1.84 4.93
CA PRO A 36 16.92 2.85 4.06
C PRO A 36 18.09 2.29 3.23
N GLY A 37 18.50 3.05 2.21
CA GLY A 37 19.72 2.76 1.44
C GLY A 37 19.54 1.74 0.31
N ARG A 38 18.29 1.43 -0.06
CA ARG A 38 17.97 0.59 -1.22
C ARG A 38 17.44 1.44 -2.35
N PHE A 39 17.96 1.18 -3.54
CA PHE A 39 17.61 1.88 -4.77
C PHE A 39 17.19 0.85 -5.79
N PHE A 40 16.09 1.14 -6.47
CA PHE A 40 15.54 0.31 -7.53
C PHE A 40 15.18 1.22 -8.71
N GLU A 41 15.35 0.70 -9.92
CA GLU A 41 14.78 1.35 -11.10
C GLU A 41 13.26 1.11 -11.07
N LEU A 42 12.49 2.20 -10.99
CA LEU A 42 11.03 2.18 -10.90
C LEU A 42 10.44 3.06 -12.00
N GLY A 43 9.36 2.58 -12.61
CA GLY A 43 8.59 3.27 -13.63
C GLY A 43 7.15 3.58 -13.21
N LEU A 44 6.47 4.37 -14.04
CA LEU A 44 5.03 4.61 -13.88
C LEU A 44 4.26 3.27 -13.89
N GLY A 45 3.37 3.08 -12.92
CA GLY A 45 2.54 1.88 -12.76
C GLY A 45 3.20 0.75 -11.96
N ASP A 46 4.49 0.88 -11.60
CA ASP A 46 5.12 -0.06 -10.69
C ASP A 46 4.43 -0.02 -9.33
N HIS A 47 4.02 -1.19 -8.85
CA HIS A 47 3.26 -1.31 -7.62
C HIS A 47 3.54 -2.60 -6.87
N THR A 48 3.12 -2.60 -5.62
CA THR A 48 2.95 -3.78 -4.79
C THR A 48 1.66 -3.68 -4.01
N GLU A 49 1.02 -4.82 -3.76
CA GLU A 49 -0.24 -4.88 -3.05
C GLU A 49 -0.33 -6.09 -2.13
N VAL A 50 -1.11 -5.93 -1.07
CA VAL A 50 -1.56 -7.02 -0.22
C VAL A 50 -3.07 -7.12 -0.35
N THR A 51 -3.54 -8.29 -0.71
CA THR A 51 -4.96 -8.54 -1.00
C THR A 51 -5.48 -9.72 -0.18
N GLN A 52 -6.78 -9.73 0.06
CA GLN A 52 -7.51 -10.86 0.63
C GLN A 52 -8.88 -10.97 -0.04
N SER A 53 -9.37 -12.20 -0.18
CA SER A 53 -10.76 -12.44 -0.54
C SER A 53 -11.64 -12.12 0.67
N THR A 54 -12.69 -11.33 0.48
CA THR A 54 -13.60 -10.91 1.55
C THR A 54 -15.02 -10.89 1.04
N ASP A 55 -15.95 -11.50 1.79
CA ASP A 55 -17.38 -11.34 1.52
C ASP A 55 -17.83 -9.94 1.97
N LEU A 56 -18.27 -9.12 1.02
CA LEU A 56 -18.73 -7.75 1.27
C LEU A 56 -20.26 -7.65 1.43
N THR A 57 -20.97 -8.77 1.47
CA THR A 57 -22.43 -8.79 1.67
C THR A 57 -22.82 -8.05 2.95
N GLY A 58 -23.58 -6.96 2.81
CA GLY A 58 -24.02 -6.12 3.93
C GLY A 58 -22.96 -5.17 4.50
N VAL A 59 -21.71 -5.24 4.04
CA VAL A 59 -20.63 -4.35 4.48
C VAL A 59 -20.83 -2.96 3.88
N LYS A 60 -20.67 -1.90 4.68
CA LYS A 60 -20.85 -0.51 4.23
C LYS A 60 -19.55 0.15 3.80
N LEU A 61 -18.50 -0.07 4.57
CA LEU A 61 -17.20 0.58 4.40
C LEU A 61 -16.09 -0.42 4.67
N VAL A 62 -15.03 -0.35 3.88
CA VAL A 62 -13.71 -0.93 4.22
C VAL A 62 -12.80 0.22 4.61
N ARG A 63 -12.00 0.04 5.67
CA ARG A 63 -11.04 1.04 6.16
C ARG A 63 -9.64 0.43 6.26
N ALA A 64 -8.64 1.24 5.96
CA ALA A 64 -7.24 0.89 6.15
C ALA A 64 -6.58 1.85 7.14
N LEU A 65 -5.83 1.30 8.10
CA LEU A 65 -4.93 2.04 8.97
C LEU A 65 -3.51 1.82 8.46
N LEU A 66 -2.89 2.86 7.91
CA LEU A 66 -1.58 2.75 7.29
C LEU A 66 -0.65 3.90 7.67
N ARG A 67 0.65 3.67 7.52
CA ARG A 67 1.70 4.67 7.63
C ARG A 67 2.37 4.78 6.27
N LEU A 68 2.09 5.85 5.53
CA LEU A 68 2.74 6.12 4.26
C LEU A 68 4.06 6.88 4.52
N ARG A 69 5.17 6.36 4.02
CA ARG A 69 6.47 7.02 4.03
C ARG A 69 6.94 7.20 2.60
N VAL A 70 7.10 8.45 2.19
CA VAL A 70 7.53 8.78 0.84
C VAL A 70 9.02 9.13 0.88
N PRO A 71 9.86 8.53 0.01
CA PRO A 71 11.28 8.87 -0.06
C PRO A 71 11.48 10.36 -0.35
N ALA A 72 12.60 10.91 0.10
CA ALA A 72 12.95 12.33 -0.09
C ALA A 72 13.03 12.72 -1.57
N SER A 73 13.45 11.77 -2.42
CA SER A 73 13.43 11.89 -3.87
C SER A 73 12.39 10.93 -4.46
N THR A 74 11.57 11.43 -5.38
CA THR A 74 10.70 10.64 -6.25
C THR A 74 11.06 10.99 -7.69
N PRO A 75 11.00 10.04 -8.66
CA PRO A 75 11.26 10.36 -10.06
C PRO A 75 10.43 11.55 -10.55
N ALA A 76 11.02 12.37 -11.43
CA ALA A 76 10.38 13.59 -11.91
C ALA A 76 9.03 13.28 -12.59
N GLY A 77 8.00 14.05 -12.25
CA GLY A 77 6.64 13.87 -12.78
C GLY A 77 5.84 12.73 -12.15
N LEU A 78 6.41 12.00 -11.17
CA LEU A 78 5.74 10.89 -10.50
C LEU A 78 5.53 11.15 -9.00
N ALA A 79 4.59 10.41 -8.41
CA ALA A 79 4.25 10.44 -6.99
C ALA A 79 3.93 9.03 -6.48
N TRP A 80 4.20 8.78 -5.20
CA TRP A 80 3.73 7.56 -4.53
C TRP A 80 2.30 7.73 -4.04
N GLU A 81 1.45 6.76 -4.39
CA GLU A 81 0.06 6.68 -3.95
C GLU A 81 -0.19 5.39 -3.18
N ALA A 82 -0.81 5.51 -2.00
CA ALA A 82 -1.40 4.40 -1.28
C ALA A 82 -2.91 4.36 -1.55
N SER A 83 -3.41 3.20 -1.97
CA SER A 83 -4.79 3.01 -2.42
C SER A 83 -5.44 1.82 -1.76
N LEU A 84 -6.72 1.96 -1.42
CA LEU A 84 -7.60 0.84 -1.08
C LEU A 84 -8.25 0.37 -2.38
N VAL A 85 -7.93 -0.86 -2.78
CA VAL A 85 -8.39 -1.48 -4.02
C VAL A 85 -9.46 -2.53 -3.74
N VAL A 86 -10.49 -2.57 -4.58
CA VAL A 86 -11.50 -3.65 -4.62
C VAL A 86 -11.60 -4.14 -6.06
N ASP A 87 -11.36 -5.43 -6.28
CA ASP A 87 -11.27 -6.08 -7.59
C ASP A 87 -10.34 -5.32 -8.56
N GLY A 88 -9.18 -4.91 -8.06
CA GLY A 88 -8.17 -4.14 -8.80
C GLY A 88 -8.52 -2.66 -9.00
N THR A 89 -9.72 -2.20 -8.61
CA THR A 89 -10.14 -0.80 -8.73
C THR A 89 -9.85 -0.04 -7.45
N ALA A 90 -9.05 1.03 -7.53
CA ALA A 90 -8.82 1.93 -6.39
C ALA A 90 -10.09 2.74 -6.06
N LEU A 91 -10.68 2.48 -4.90
CA LEU A 91 -11.88 3.15 -4.40
C LEU A 91 -11.56 4.31 -3.43
N ALA A 92 -10.38 4.26 -2.80
CA ALA A 92 -9.86 5.34 -1.97
C ALA A 92 -8.35 5.48 -2.20
N ARG A 93 -7.84 6.70 -2.18
CA ARG A 93 -6.45 7.02 -2.54
C ARG A 93 -5.88 8.06 -1.59
N MET A 94 -4.59 8.00 -1.33
CA MET A 94 -3.89 9.06 -0.64
C MET A 94 -2.43 9.17 -1.07
N ARG A 95 -1.93 10.41 -1.07
CA ARG A 95 -0.57 10.77 -1.44
C ARG A 95 0.07 11.60 -0.32
N ALA A 96 1.40 11.60 -0.28
CA ALA A 96 2.17 12.50 0.58
C ALA A 96 3.33 13.11 -0.22
N LYS A 97 3.79 14.30 0.21
CA LYS A 97 4.93 14.96 -0.44
C LYS A 97 6.20 14.12 -0.25
N PRO A 98 7.17 14.19 -1.18
CA PRO A 98 8.49 13.58 -0.98
C PRO A 98 9.10 13.96 0.37
N GLY A 99 9.71 12.98 1.02
CA GLY A 99 10.34 13.12 2.34
C GLY A 99 9.36 13.25 3.51
N ARG A 100 8.06 13.02 3.30
CA ARG A 100 7.05 13.05 4.37
C ARG A 100 6.63 11.64 4.78
N GLU A 101 6.37 11.52 6.07
CA GLU A 101 5.63 10.42 6.66
C GLU A 101 4.24 10.92 7.05
N ARG A 102 3.22 10.08 6.82
CA ARG A 102 1.84 10.34 7.26
C ARG A 102 1.23 9.07 7.84
N LEU A 103 0.73 9.18 9.06
CA LEU A 103 -0.22 8.22 9.62
C LEU A 103 -1.59 8.51 9.01
N VAL A 104 -2.24 7.47 8.49
CA VAL A 104 -3.52 7.55 7.78
C VAL A 104 -4.51 6.67 8.50
N THR A 105 -5.47 7.29 9.16
CA THR A 105 -6.49 6.64 10.00
C THR A 105 -7.87 6.62 9.35
N ASP A 106 -8.01 7.28 8.20
CA ASP A 106 -9.27 7.62 7.55
C ASP A 106 -9.34 7.20 6.07
N LEU A 107 -8.39 6.39 5.57
CA LEU A 107 -8.50 5.83 4.22
C LEU A 107 -9.63 4.80 4.20
N ALA A 108 -10.75 5.17 3.60
CA ALA A 108 -11.98 4.39 3.62
C ALA A 108 -12.66 4.35 2.25
N ALA A 109 -13.16 3.18 1.87
CA ALA A 109 -13.90 2.95 0.63
C ALA A 109 -15.35 2.54 0.92
N ASN A 110 -16.30 3.20 0.27
CA ASN A 110 -17.71 2.80 0.32
C ASN A 110 -17.91 1.55 -0.55
N VAL A 111 -18.33 0.47 0.09
CA VAL A 111 -18.61 -0.83 -0.54
C VAL A 111 -20.07 -1.26 -0.36
N SER A 112 -20.94 -0.34 0.07
CA SER A 112 -22.35 -0.63 0.40
C SER A 112 -23.21 -1.16 -0.76
N LYS A 113 -22.70 -1.07 -1.99
CA LYS A 113 -23.34 -1.58 -3.22
C LYS A 113 -22.73 -2.89 -3.71
N LEU A 114 -21.72 -3.42 -3.01
CA LEU A 114 -21.05 -4.68 -3.33
C LEU A 114 -21.65 -5.81 -2.50
N SER A 115 -21.63 -7.04 -3.04
CA SER A 115 -22.16 -8.23 -2.38
C SER A 115 -21.47 -9.47 -2.93
N GLY A 116 -21.25 -10.46 -2.07
CA GLY A 116 -20.47 -11.65 -2.38
C GLY A 116 -18.98 -11.43 -2.15
N VAL A 117 -18.18 -12.39 -2.62
CA VAL A 117 -16.73 -12.40 -2.43
C VAL A 117 -16.04 -11.48 -3.42
N HIS A 118 -15.31 -10.49 -2.90
CA HIS A 118 -14.48 -9.56 -3.65
C HIS A 118 -13.02 -9.65 -3.21
N THR A 119 -12.10 -9.24 -4.09
CA THR A 119 -10.68 -9.08 -3.73
C THR A 119 -10.47 -7.69 -3.16
N VAL A 120 -10.17 -7.60 -1.86
CA VAL A 120 -9.92 -6.33 -1.18
C VAL A 120 -8.44 -6.21 -0.85
N GLY A 121 -7.83 -5.06 -1.10
CA GLY A 121 -6.42 -4.86 -0.82
C GLY A 121 -5.98 -3.43 -0.55
N VAL A 122 -4.73 -3.32 -0.14
CA VAL A 122 -3.99 -2.06 -0.08
C VAL A 122 -2.85 -2.14 -1.10
N ARG A 123 -2.75 -1.12 -1.95
CA ARG A 123 -1.73 -0.99 -2.98
C ARG A 123 -0.85 0.22 -2.71
N LEU A 124 0.45 0.08 -2.91
CA LEU A 124 1.39 1.18 -3.05
C LEU A 124 1.85 1.21 -4.52
N GLU A 125 1.64 2.34 -5.21
CA GLU A 125 1.88 2.48 -6.66
C GLU A 125 2.58 3.79 -6.98
N LEU A 126 3.45 3.77 -7.98
CA LEU A 126 4.06 4.97 -8.56
C LEU A 126 3.16 5.51 -9.69
N VAL A 127 2.52 6.66 -9.44
CA VAL A 127 1.54 7.29 -10.34
C VAL A 127 2.06 8.62 -10.88
N THR A 128 1.36 9.25 -11.81
CA THR A 128 1.65 10.65 -12.20
C THR A 128 1.40 11.60 -11.03
N ALA A 129 2.28 12.60 -10.86
CA ALA A 129 2.20 13.60 -9.80
C ALA A 129 0.96 14.51 -9.92
#